data_AF-A0A942PLI3-F1
#
_entry.id   AF-A0A942PLI3-F1
#
_cell.length_a   1.000
_cell.length_b   1.000
_cell.length_c   1.000
_cell.angle_alpha   90.00
_cell.angle_beta   90.00
_cell.angle_gamma   90.00
#
_symmetry.space_group_name_H-M   'P 1'
#
loop_
_entity.id
_entity.type
_entity.pdbx_description
1 polymer ?
#
loop_
_entity_poly.entity_id
_entity_poly.type
_entity_poly.pdbx_seq_one_letter_code
_entity_poly.pdbx_strand_id
1 'polypeptide(L)'
;MVRTIFTELAFFIAPFAVYAVVLMLMRKDARDRENWGAKVIGGLALAGILLVAASLVWFAHYGGYKPGSTYVPAYIDKDGKLVPGHTK
;
A
#
# COMPACT_ATOMS: atom_id res chain seq x y z
N MET A 1 10.31 5.53 -4.95
CA MET A 1 9.49 5.89 -3.76
C MET A 1 8.13 6.49 -4.11
N VAL A 2 8.00 7.22 -5.22
CA VAL A 2 6.70 7.77 -5.67
C VAL A 2 5.59 6.72 -5.75
N ARG A 3 5.90 5.52 -6.27
CA ARG A 3 4.98 4.37 -6.31
C ARG A 3 4.44 4.03 -4.92
N THR A 4 5.34 3.86 -3.94
CA THR A 4 4.97 3.52 -2.56
C THR A 4 4.07 4.58 -1.95
N ILE A 5 4.40 5.87 -2.12
CA ILE A 5 3.60 6.97 -1.58
C ILE A 5 2.17 6.94 -2.13
N PHE A 6 2.01 6.76 -3.45
CA PHE A 6 0.68 6.67 -4.06
C PHE A 6 -0.10 5.42 -3.62
N THR A 7 0.59 4.29 -3.48
CA THR A 7 -0.04 3.05 -2.99
C THR A 7 -0.56 3.20 -1.56
N GLU A 8 0.23 3.75 -0.64
CA GLU A 8 -0.22 3.95 0.74
C GLU A 8 -1.31 5.00 0.84
N LEU A 9 -1.23 6.07 0.05
CA LEU A 9 -2.31 7.07 -0.01
C LEU A 9 -3.60 6.46 -0.55
N ALA A 10 -3.53 5.56 -1.53
CA ALA A 10 -4.69 4.84 -2.03
C ALA A 10 -5.31 3.94 -0.95
N PHE A 11 -4.50 3.22 -0.17
CA PHE A 11 -5.01 2.41 0.96
C PHE A 11 -5.68 3.27 2.03
N PHE A 12 -5.12 4.44 2.34
CA PHE A 12 -5.71 5.36 3.31
C PHE A 12 -7.05 5.94 2.83
N ILE A 13 -7.14 6.31 1.55
CA ILE A 13 -8.36 6.90 0.96
C ILE A 13 -9.43 5.85 0.67
N ALA A 14 -9.05 4.58 0.44
CA ALA A 14 -9.96 3.49 0.13
C ALA A 14 -11.21 3.40 1.03
N PRO A 15 -11.12 3.40 2.37
CA PRO A 15 -12.32 3.36 3.23
C PRO A 15 -13.26 4.56 3.01
N PHE A 16 -12.72 5.75 2.72
CA PHE A 16 -13.53 6.94 2.40
C PHE A 16 -14.25 6.77 1.06
N ALA A 17 -13.54 6.27 0.04
CA ALA A 17 -14.13 6.00 -1.27
C ALA A 17 -15.23 4.94 -1.18
N VAL A 18 -14.99 3.85 -0.46
CA VAL A 18 -15.98 2.78 -0.20
C VAL A 18 -17.20 3.35 0.50
N TYR A 19 -17.02 4.16 1.54
CA TYR A 19 -18.14 4.77 2.26
C TYR A 19 -18.93 5.74 1.38
N ALA A 20 -18.27 6.55 0.55
CA ALA A 20 -18.94 7.43 -0.39
C ALA A 20 -19.78 6.64 -1.41
N VAL A 21 -19.27 5.50 -1.91
CA VAL A 21 -20.05 4.60 -2.77
C VAL A 21 -21.25 4.03 -2.02
N VAL A 22 -21.11 3.64 -0.75
CA VAL A 22 -22.23 3.18 0.08
C VAL A 22 -23.31 4.25 0.22
N LEU A 23 -22.94 5.52 0.44
CA LEU A 23 -23.90 6.63 0.50
C LEU A 23 -24.67 6.80 -0.81
N MET A 24 -23.98 6.73 -1.95
CA MET A 24 -24.61 6.80 -3.27
C MET A 24 -25.61 5.65 -3.48
N LEU A 25 -25.23 4.42 -3.11
CA LEU A 25 -26.11 3.25 -3.19
C LEU A 25 -27.34 3.39 -2.27
N MET A 26 -27.17 4.03 -1.12
CA MET A 26 -28.26 4.34 -0.19
C MET A 26 -29.11 5.56 -0.62
N ARG A 27 -28.83 6.16 -1.78
CA ARG A 27 -29.49 7.39 -2.27
C ARG A 27 -29.36 8.56 -1.28
N LYS A 28 -28.29 8.59 -0.49
CA LYS A 28 -27.92 9.72 0.36
C LYS A 28 -26.93 10.59 -0.39
N ASP A 29 -27.03 11.90 -0.22
CA ASP A 29 -26.07 12.82 -0.84
C ASP A 29 -24.70 12.66 -0.17
N ALA A 30 -23.74 12.12 -0.92
CA ALA A 30 -22.37 11.95 -0.47
C ALA A 30 -21.63 13.28 -0.29
N ARG A 31 -22.19 14.41 -0.73
CA ARG A 31 -21.63 15.76 -0.53
C ARG A 31 -22.21 16.45 0.71
N ASP A 32 -23.26 15.90 1.29
CA ASP A 32 -23.88 16.47 2.48
C ASP A 32 -22.98 16.28 3.71
N ARG A 33 -22.69 17.38 4.40
CA ARG A 33 -21.83 17.42 5.59
C ARG A 33 -22.42 16.60 6.74
N GLU A 34 -23.73 16.42 6.81
CA GLU A 34 -24.36 15.60 7.86
C GLU A 34 -23.94 14.13 7.79
N ASN A 35 -23.68 13.62 6.58
CA ASN A 35 -23.17 12.25 6.38
C ASN A 35 -21.68 12.09 6.76
N TRP A 36 -20.97 13.21 6.96
CA TRP A 36 -19.53 13.25 7.31
C TRP A 36 -19.30 13.77 8.73
N GLY A 37 -20.09 13.31 9.69
CA GLY A 37 -19.88 13.64 11.10
C GLY A 37 -18.50 13.23 11.62
N ALA A 38 -18.02 13.90 12.67
CA ALA A 38 -16.68 13.67 13.24
C ALA A 38 -16.42 12.20 13.63
N LYS A 39 -17.45 11.51 14.14
CA LYS A 39 -17.37 10.08 14.48
C LYS A 39 -17.15 9.19 13.24
N VAL A 40 -17.81 9.51 12.12
CA VAL A 40 -17.67 8.78 10.85
C VAL A 40 -16.27 9.02 10.27
N ILE A 41 -15.87 10.29 10.14
CA ILE A 41 -14.53 10.65 9.65
C ILE A 41 -13.44 10.00 10.51
N GLY A 42 -13.56 10.08 11.84
CA GLY A 42 -12.60 9.47 12.76
C GLY A 42 -12.52 7.95 12.60
N GLY A 43 -13.66 7.27 12.45
CA GLY A 43 -13.70 5.83 12.19
C GLY A 43 -13.07 5.44 10.86
N LEU A 44 -13.35 6.18 9.79
CA LEU A 44 -12.76 5.94 8.46
C LEU A 44 -11.26 6.22 8.44
N ALA A 45 -10.82 7.29 9.11
CA ALA A 45 -9.40 7.60 9.27
C ALA A 45 -8.66 6.49 10.02
N LEU A 46 -9.23 5.99 11.12
CA LEU A 46 -8.66 4.87 11.87
C LEU A 46 -8.59 3.61 11.01
N ALA A 47 -9.65 3.28 10.28
CA ALA A 47 -9.66 2.14 9.35
C ALA A 47 -8.58 2.28 8.26
N GLY A 48 -8.41 3.49 7.69
CA GLY A 48 -7.37 3.79 6.70
C GLY A 48 -5.96 3.63 7.28
N ILE A 49 -5.72 4.12 8.50
CA ILE A 49 -4.44 3.95 9.19
C ILE A 49 -4.13 2.46 9.40
N LEU A 50 -5.12 1.68 9.84
CA LEU A 50 -4.95 0.24 10.04
C LEU A 50 -4.66 -0.51 8.74
N LEU A 51 -5.31 -0.11 7.62
CA LEU A 51 -5.03 -0.67 6.30
C LEU A 51 -3.60 -0.36 5.83
N VAL A 52 -3.14 0.87 6.02
CA VAL A 52 -1.75 1.26 5.72
C VAL A 52 -0.76 0.52 6.63
N ALA A 53 -1.07 0.36 7.91
CA ALA A 53 -0.21 -0.42 8.80
C ALA A 53 -0.11 -1.88 8.32
N ALA A 54 -1.24 -2.47 7.92
CA ALA A 54 -1.29 -3.83 7.40
C ALA A 54 -0.53 -3.98 6.07
N SER A 55 -0.65 -3.04 5.13
CA SER A 55 0.10 -3.06 3.86
C SER A 55 1.59 -2.97 4.09
N LEU A 56 2.04 -2.14 5.04
CA LEU A 56 3.46 -2.01 5.39
C LEU A 56 4.00 -3.29 6.04
N VAL A 57 3.25 -3.90 6.97
CA VAL A 57 3.62 -5.19 7.56
C VAL A 57 3.70 -6.27 6.48
N TRP A 58 2.71 -6.32 5.59
CA TRP A 58 2.72 -7.24 4.45
C TRP A 58 3.95 -7.01 3.57
N PHE A 59 4.24 -5.77 3.21
CA PHE A 59 5.40 -5.43 2.40
C PHE A 59 6.71 -5.79 3.09
N ALA A 60 6.81 -5.64 4.41
CA ALA A 60 8.01 -6.02 5.17
C ALA A 60 8.24 -7.54 5.21
N HIS A 61 7.17 -8.34 5.23
CA HIS A 61 7.27 -9.80 5.28
C HIS A 61 7.46 -10.45 3.90
N TYR A 62 6.86 -9.88 2.86
CA TYR A 62 6.83 -10.49 1.52
C TYR A 62 7.60 -9.69 0.46
N GLY A 63 8.00 -8.46 0.76
CA GLY A 63 8.74 -7.59 -0.14
C GLY A 63 10.25 -7.60 0.13
N GLY A 64 11.03 -7.44 -0.93
CA GLY A 64 12.49 -7.29 -0.85
C GLY A 64 13.27 -8.61 -0.73
N TYR A 65 14.57 -8.49 -0.50
CA TYR A 65 15.46 -9.61 -0.23
C TYR A 65 15.49 -9.90 1.27
N LYS A 66 15.77 -11.15 1.65
CA LYS A 66 15.83 -11.56 3.05
C LYS A 66 16.88 -10.72 3.81
N PRO A 67 16.63 -10.38 5.09
CA PRO A 67 17.67 -9.78 5.93
C PRO A 67 18.95 -10.62 5.90
N GLY A 68 20.10 -9.98 5.69
CA GLY A 68 21.40 -10.65 5.59
C GLY A 68 21.75 -11.20 4.21
N SER A 69 20.91 -10.98 3.19
CA SER A 69 21.23 -11.39 1.83
C SER A 69 22.45 -10.63 1.28
N THR A 70 23.37 -11.32 0.61
CA THR A 70 24.55 -10.69 0.01
C THR A 70 24.29 -10.41 -1.47
N TYR A 71 24.48 -9.14 -1.87
CA TYR A 71 24.42 -8.77 -3.28
C TYR A 71 25.62 -9.34 -4.03
N VAL A 72 25.35 -10.14 -5.06
CA VAL A 72 26.34 -10.63 -6.02
C VAL A 72 26.20 -9.77 -7.28
N PRO A 73 27.21 -8.95 -7.62
CA PRO A 73 27.18 -8.14 -8.82
C PRO A 73 27.20 -9.01 -10.08
N ALA A 74 26.80 -8.43 -11.21
CA ALA A 74 26.88 -9.11 -12.50
C ALA A 74 28.34 -9.46 -12.82
N TYR A 75 28.57 -10.68 -13.31
CA TYR A 75 29.90 -11.16 -13.68
C TYR A 75 29.85 -12.01 -14.94
N ILE A 76 30.98 -12.11 -15.63
CA ILE A 76 31.17 -13.05 -16.74
C ILE A 76 31.62 -14.38 -16.12
N ASP A 77 30.90 -15.46 -16.39
CA ASP A 77 31.30 -16.78 -15.94
C ASP A 77 32.52 -17.31 -16.73
N LYS A 78 33.07 -18.43 -16.26
CA LYS A 78 34.21 -19.11 -16.88
C LYS A 78 33.97 -19.55 -18.34
N ASP A 79 32.72 -19.62 -18.78
CA ASP A 79 32.30 -20.01 -20.13
C ASP A 79 31.99 -18.78 -21.00
N GLY A 80 32.29 -17.57 -20.51
CA GLY A 80 32.08 -16.30 -21.20
C GLY A 80 30.64 -15.79 -21.17
N LYS A 81 29.73 -16.40 -20.41
CA LYS A 81 28.34 -15.97 -20.32
C LYS A 81 28.16 -14.89 -19.25
N LEU A 82 27.37 -13.88 -19.57
CA LEU A 82 26.98 -12.84 -18.63
C LEU A 82 25.95 -13.40 -17.63
N VAL A 83 26.35 -13.48 -16.36
CA VAL A 83 25.45 -13.81 -15.25
C VAL A 83 24.94 -12.49 -14.65
N PRO A 84 23.62 -12.24 -14.66
CA PRO A 84 23.05 -11.04 -14.06
C PRO A 84 23.28 -10.97 -12.55
N GLY A 85 23.32 -9.74 -12.03
CA GLY A 85 23.41 -9.51 -10.60
C GLY A 85 22.21 -10.12 -9.88
N HIS A 86 22.47 -10.78 -8.76
CA HIS A 86 21.47 -11.47 -7.97
C HIS A 86 21.83 -11.38 -6.49
N THR A 87 20.88 -11.67 -5.62
CA THR A 87 21.09 -11.65 -4.17
C THR A 87 20.99 -13.08 -3.66
N LYS A 88 21.93 -13.50 -2.81
CA LYS A 88 21.94 -14.82 -2.16
C LYS A 88 21.60 -14.70 -0.69
#